data_AF-A0A3S9PK70-F1
#
_entry.id   AF-A0A3S9PK70-F1
#
_cell.length_a   1.000
_cell.length_b   1.000
_cell.length_c   1.000
_cell.angle_alpha   90.00
_cell.angle_beta   90.00
_cell.angle_gamma   90.00
#
_symmetry.space_group_name_H-M   'P 1'
#
loop_
_entity.id
_entity.type
_entity.pdbx_description
1 polymer ?
#
loop_
_entity_poly.entity_id
_entity_poly.type
_entity_poly.pdbx_seq_one_letter_code
_entity_poly.pdbx_strand_id
1 'polypeptide(L)' 'MGSEYAARVADDILHADLAHDIGDYLSDPHHDAEFGAVMYSSSVAEFVAKECGDYPPEGHSYPSGR' A
#
# COMPACT_ATOMS: atom_id res chain seq x y z
N MET A 1 13.19 18.93 1.64
CA MET A 1 13.30 17.89 2.69
C MET A 1 12.02 17.69 3.50
N GLY A 2 11.16 18.70 3.72
CA GLY A 2 9.93 18.52 4.52
C GLY A 2 8.75 17.80 3.85
N SER A 3 8.52 17.96 2.54
CA SER A 3 7.33 17.38 1.87
C SER A 3 7.48 15.90 1.48
N GLU A 4 8.70 15.46 1.16
CA GLU A 4 8.96 14.07 0.78
C GLU A 4 8.82 13.10 1.97
N TYR A 5 9.32 13.49 3.14
CA TYR A 5 9.14 12.70 4.37
C TYR A 5 7.65 12.60 4.74
N ALA A 6 6.90 13.70 4.66
CA ALA A 6 5.46 13.70 4.93
C ALA A 6 4.67 12.83 3.93
N ALA A 7 5.07 12.83 2.65
CA ALA A 7 4.45 11.98 1.64
C ALA A 7 4.67 10.48 1.93
N ARG A 8 5.88 10.08 2.34
CA ARG A 8 6.17 8.70 2.74
C ARG A 8 5.35 8.28 3.97
N VAL A 9 5.29 9.12 5.00
CA VAL A 9 4.49 8.83 6.19
C VAL A 9 3.01 8.70 5.87
N ALA A 10 2.46 9.53 4.98
CA ALA A 10 1.08 9.42 4.55
C ALA A 10 0.81 8.12 3.77
N ASP A 11 1.75 7.73 2.91
CA ASP A 11 1.69 6.49 2.15
C ASP A 11 1.78 5.24 3.06
N ASP A 12 2.63 5.26 4.08
CA ASP A 12 2.72 4.20 5.10
C ASP A 12 1.39 4.04 5.88
N ILE A 13 0.74 5.16 6.24
CA ILE A 13 -0.56 5.14 6.92
C ILE A 13 -1.63 4.52 6.02
N LEU A 14 -1.71 4.94 4.75
CA LEU A 14 -2.66 4.38 3.80
C LEU A 14 -2.42 2.88 3.56
N HIS A 15 -1.17 2.45 3.56
CA HIS A 15 -0.83 1.04 3.43
C HIS A 15 -1.29 0.21 4.63
N ALA A 16 -1.11 0.73 5.85
CA ALA A 16 -1.57 0.09 7.07
C ALA A 16 -3.11 -0.02 7.12
N ASP A 17 -3.82 1.05 6.73
CA ASP A 17 -5.28 1.07 6.66
C ASP A 17 -5.80 0.04 5.63
N LEU A 18 -5.20 -0.03 4.44
CA LEU A 18 -5.57 -1.01 3.41
C LEU A 18 -5.35 -2.45 3.88
N ALA A 19 -4.25 -2.74 4.58
CA ALA A 19 -3.99 -4.06 5.13
C ALA A 19 -5.04 -4.46 6.18
N HIS A 20 -5.50 -3.51 6.98
CA HIS A 20 -6.59 -3.71 7.94
C HIS A 20 -7.91 -4.03 7.23
N ASP A 21 -8.29 -3.23 6.23
CA ASP A 21 -9.51 -3.41 5.44
C ASP A 21 -9.56 -4.78 4.74
N ILE A 22 -8.41 -5.25 4.23
CA ILE A 22 -8.30 -6.58 3.62
C ILE A 22 -8.50 -7.67 4.68
N GLY A 23 -7.96 -7.49 5.89
CA GLY A 23 -8.17 -8.41 7.01
C GLY A 23 -9.64 -8.51 7.40
N ASP A 24 -10.32 -7.38 7.50
CA ASP A 24 -11.76 -7.32 7.78
C ASP A 24 -12.57 -7.98 6.66
N TYR A 25 -12.23 -7.72 5.40
CA TYR A 25 -12.88 -8.36 4.25
C TYR A 25 -12.75 -9.90 4.31
N LEU A 26 -11.55 -10.42 4.59
CA LEU A 26 -11.29 -11.85 4.68
C LEU A 26 -11.94 -12.52 5.91
N SER A 27 -12.36 -11.74 6.91
CA SER A 27 -12.97 -12.26 8.13
C SER A 27 -14.43 -12.68 7.96
N ASP A 28 -15.12 -12.18 6.91
CA ASP A 28 -16.49 -12.58 6.58
C ASP A 28 -16.49 -13.79 5.62
N PRO A 29 -17.04 -14.94 6.02
CA PRO A 29 -17.10 -16.12 5.15
C PRO A 29 -18.04 -15.97 3.94
N HIS A 30 -18.83 -14.90 3.84
CA HIS A 30 -19.67 -14.62 2.67
C HIS A 30 -18.94 -13.80 1.59
N HIS A 31 -17.74 -13.30 1.90
CA HIS A 31 -16.92 -12.57 0.94
C HIS A 31 -16.11 -13.52 0.05
N ASP A 32 -15.70 -13.00 -1.11
CA ASP A 32 -14.94 -13.74 -2.09
C ASP A 32 -13.48 -13.89 -1.62
N ALA A 33 -13.13 -15.08 -1.16
CA ALA A 33 -11.79 -15.39 -0.69
C ALA A 33 -10.71 -15.20 -1.76
N GLU A 34 -11.01 -15.39 -3.04
CA GLU A 34 -10.04 -15.19 -4.12
C GLU A 34 -9.76 -13.69 -4.30
N PHE A 35 -10.80 -12.86 -4.26
CA PHE A 35 -10.64 -11.40 -4.29
C PHE A 35 -9.79 -10.90 -3.12
N GLY A 36 -10.08 -11.35 -1.90
CA GLY A 36 -9.31 -10.97 -0.71
C GLY A 36 -7.84 -11.40 -0.81
N ALA A 37 -7.57 -12.60 -1.33
CA ALA A 37 -6.20 -13.07 -1.55
C ALA A 37 -5.45 -12.24 -2.61
N VAL A 38 -6.12 -11.85 -3.70
CA VAL A 38 -5.53 -10.96 -4.72
C VAL A 38 -5.19 -9.60 -4.12
N MET A 39 -6.11 -8.99 -3.37
CA MET A 39 -5.87 -7.72 -2.70
C MET A 39 -4.69 -7.80 -1.71
N TYR A 40 -4.64 -8.84 -0.87
CA TYR A 40 -3.54 -9.05 0.07
C TYR A 40 -2.20 -9.25 -0.65
N SER A 41 -2.14 -10.08 -1.69
CA SER A 41 -0.91 -10.31 -2.43
C SER A 41 -0.41 -9.06 -3.15
N SER A 42 -1.33 -8.23 -3.64
CA SER A 42 -1.02 -6.97 -4.33
C SER A 42 -0.46 -5.93 -3.37
N SER A 43 -1.02 -5.80 -2.17
CA SER A 43 -0.50 -4.87 -1.15
C SER A 43 0.91 -5.30 -0.70
N VAL A 44 1.14 -6.59 -0.45
CA VAL A 44 2.49 -7.09 -0.10
C VAL A 44 3.50 -6.79 -1.21
N ALA A 45 3.13 -7.00 -2.49
CA ALA A 45 4.00 -6.69 -3.62
C ALA A 45 4.35 -5.18 -3.68
N GLU A 46 3.38 -4.31 -3.43
CA GLU A 46 3.59 -2.86 -3.37
C GLU A 46 4.54 -2.47 -2.24
N PHE A 47 4.37 -3.03 -1.04
CA PHE A 47 5.26 -2.81 0.09
C PHE A 47 6.70 -3.23 -0.20
N VAL A 48 6.88 -4.42 -0.79
CA VAL A 48 8.21 -4.91 -1.17
C VAL A 48 8.84 -4.00 -2.24
N ALA A 49 8.07 -3.52 -3.22
CA ALA A 49 8.58 -2.58 -4.21
C ALA A 49 9.06 -1.26 -3.57
N LYS A 50 8.39 -0.78 -2.51
CA LYS A 50 8.82 0.40 -1.74
C LYS A 50 10.16 0.16 -1.04
N GLU A 51 10.32 -0.96 -0.35
CA GLU A 51 11.56 -1.32 0.35
C GLU A 51 12.73 -1.55 -0.63
N CYS A 52 12.47 -2.06 -1.82
CA CYS A 52 13.47 -2.24 -2.87
C CYS A 52 13.83 -0.94 -3.62
N GLY A 53 13.11 0.17 -3.37
CA GLY A 53 13.31 1.42 -4.09
C GLY A 53 12.75 1.42 -5.51
N ASP A 54 11.95 0.41 -5.87
CA ASP A 54 11.28 0.25 -7.15
C ASP A 54 9.92 0.98 -7.18
N TYR A 55 9.56 1.68 -6.09
CA TYR A 55 8.33 2.44 -5.95
C TYR A 55 8.58 3.96 -5.88
N PRO A 56 7.74 4.79 -6.54
CA PRO A 56 6.61 4.37 -7.38
C PRO A 56 7.08 3.73 -8.70
N PRO A 57 6.31 2.76 -9.24
CA PRO A 57 6.69 1.95 -10.41
C PRO A 57 6.93 2.78 -11.68
N GLU A 58 6.47 4.04 -11.68
CA GLU A 58 6.66 5.00 -12.75
C GLU A 58 8.09 5.61 -12.78
N GLY A 59 8.92 5.32 -11.76
CA GLY A 59 10.28 5.87 -11.63
C GLY A 59 10.30 7.37 -11.26
N HIS A 60 9.17 7.91 -10.79
CA HIS A 60 9.04 9.29 -10.38
C HIS A 60 9.35 9.45 -8.88
N SER A 61 10.13 10.44 -8.49
CA SER A 61 10.21 10.82 -7.08
C SER A 61 8.82 11.23 -6.59
N TYR A 62 8.48 10.92 -5.33
CA TYR A 62 7.24 11.40 -4.71
C TYR A 62 7.03 12.88 -5.01
N PRO A 63 5.79 13.32 -5.35
CA PRO A 63 5.55 14.71 -5.68
C PRO A 63 6.04 15.59 -4.54
N SER A 64 7.03 16.44 -4.81
CA SER A 64 7.46 17.45 -3.88
C SER A 64 6.32 18.46 -3.77
N GLY A 65 5.41 18.24 -2.82
CA GLY A 65 4.32 19.15 -2.50
C GLY A 65 4.89 20.56 -2.36
N ARG A 66 4.34 21.48 -3.15
CA ARG A 66 4.72 22.88 -3.19
C ARG A 66 3.80 23.68 -2.28
#